data_AF-A0A160SXV2-F1
#
_entry.id   AF-A0A160SXV2-F1
#
_cell.length_a   1.000
_cell.length_b   1.000
_cell.length_c   1.000
_cell.angle_alpha   90.00
_cell.angle_beta   90.00
_cell.angle_gamma   90.00
#
_symmetry.space_group_name_H-M   'P 1'
#
loop_
_entity.id
_entity.type
_entity.pdbx_description
1 polymer ?
#
loop_
_entity_poly.entity_id
_entity_poly.type
_entity_poly.pdbx_seq_one_letter_code
_entity_poly.pdbx_strand_id
1 'polypeptide(L)'
;MNPSVRNEILQLLADGKITAAEAIELLDKQPAQPVAAPSTGEPVASLKAKEAMPPAEKEFSVAEWKKSTGQAESFDGITITEDDVVAPGKNGQPPRWLKIRVRELDSGRNRATVTLPLGLVNFGLGVARRFGADFDEMDNVEEVWRLIKDGERGVIVDVEDEEDNHHVQIYLD
;
A
#
# COMPACT_ATOMS: atom_id res chain seq x y z
N MET A 1 -24.09 7.03 -14.51
CA MET A 1 -24.48 5.78 -13.84
C MET A 1 -25.10 6.14 -12.50
N ASN A 2 -26.31 5.69 -12.18
CA ASN A 2 -27.00 6.12 -10.97
C ASN A 2 -26.58 5.22 -9.78
N PRO A 3 -25.81 5.73 -8.80
CA PRO A 3 -25.21 4.90 -7.75
C PRO A 3 -26.26 4.22 -6.87
N SER A 4 -27.43 4.83 -6.70
CA SER A 4 -28.52 4.28 -5.89
C SER A 4 -29.10 3.00 -6.49
N VAL A 5 -29.25 2.94 -7.82
CA VAL A 5 -29.85 1.77 -8.49
C VAL A 5 -28.88 0.60 -8.54
N ARG A 6 -27.58 0.86 -8.75
CA ARG A 6 -26.53 -0.17 -8.63
C ARG A 6 -26.56 -0.83 -7.25
N ASN A 7 -26.69 -0.05 -6.19
CA ASN A 7 -26.71 -0.57 -4.82
C ASN A 7 -27.95 -1.44 -4.54
N GLU A 8 -29.10 -1.09 -5.11
CA GLU A 8 -30.33 -1.89 -5.00
C GLU A 8 -30.18 -3.27 -5.69
N ILE A 9 -29.58 -3.30 -6.89
CA ILE A 9 -29.31 -4.56 -7.61
C ILE A 9 -28.37 -5.47 -6.79
N LEU A 10 -27.34 -4.89 -6.17
CA LEU A 10 -26.42 -5.65 -5.32
C LEU A 10 -27.08 -6.19 -4.05
N GLN A 11 -28.04 -5.45 -3.48
CA GLN A 11 -28.83 -5.95 -2.36
C GLN A 11 -29.73 -7.12 -2.76
N LEU A 12 -30.34 -7.07 -3.95
CA LEU A 12 -31.16 -8.18 -4.44
C LEU A 12 -30.33 -9.44 -4.71
N LEU A 13 -29.08 -9.28 -5.15
CA LEU A 13 -28.13 -10.40 -5.31
C LEU A 13 -27.76 -10.99 -3.93
N ALA A 14 -27.47 -10.13 -2.95
CA ALA A 14 -27.13 -10.56 -1.59
C ALA A 14 -28.28 -11.27 -0.88
N ASP A 15 -29.53 -10.85 -1.14
CA ASP A 15 -30.75 -11.48 -0.62
C ASP A 15 -31.15 -12.75 -1.40
N GLY A 16 -30.41 -13.10 -2.46
CA GLY A 16 -30.66 -14.28 -3.30
C GLY A 16 -31.91 -14.18 -4.18
N LYS A 17 -32.50 -12.99 -4.29
CA LYS A 17 -33.71 -12.73 -5.10
C LYS A 17 -33.43 -12.72 -6.60
N ILE A 18 -32.20 -12.44 -6.99
CA ILE A 18 -31.74 -12.46 -8.38
C ILE A 18 -30.47 -13.28 -8.50
N THR A 19 -30.26 -13.85 -9.68
CA THR A 19 -29.02 -14.56 -10.00
C THR A 19 -27.92 -13.58 -10.43
N ALA A 20 -26.65 -14.01 -10.32
CA ALA A 20 -25.51 -13.19 -10.75
C ALA A 20 -25.59 -12.81 -12.24
N ALA A 21 -26.15 -13.69 -13.08
CA ALA A 21 -26.35 -13.43 -14.51
C ALA A 21 -27.41 -12.33 -14.76
N GLU A 22 -28.54 -12.38 -14.05
CA GLU A 22 -29.57 -11.32 -14.11
C GLU A 22 -29.07 -9.99 -13.56
N ALA A 23 -28.25 -10.00 -12.51
CA ALA A 23 -27.68 -8.79 -11.93
C ALA A 23 -26.79 -8.05 -12.94
N ILE A 24 -26.00 -8.78 -13.73
CA ILE A 24 -25.14 -8.20 -14.78
C ILE A 24 -25.99 -7.62 -15.91
N GLU A 25 -27.04 -8.33 -16.35
CA GLU A 25 -27.92 -7.85 -17.41
C GLU A 25 -28.69 -6.57 -17.00
N LEU A 26 -29.18 -6.51 -15.76
CA LEU A 26 -29.86 -5.33 -15.22
C LEU A 26 -28.92 -4.13 -15.05
N LEU A 27 -27.63 -4.39 -14.80
CA LEU A 27 -26.60 -3.35 -14.70
C LEU A 27 -26.22 -2.78 -16.07
N ASP A 28 -26.21 -3.61 -17.11
CA ASP A 28 -25.88 -3.23 -18.49
C ASP A 28 -27.04 -2.49 -19.18
N LYS A 29 -28.29 -2.90 -18.92
CA LYS A 29 -29.49 -2.28 -19.50
C LYS A 29 -29.80 -0.87 -19.02
N GLN A 30 -29.04 -0.30 -18.07
CA GLN A 30 -29.29 1.06 -17.61
C GLN A 30 -28.67 2.10 -18.57
N PRO A 31 -29.49 2.93 -19.24
CA PRO A 31 -28.95 3.97 -20.10
C PRO A 31 -28.14 4.97 -19.27
N ALA A 32 -26.96 5.33 -19.78
CA ALA A 32 -26.21 6.46 -19.28
C ALA A 32 -27.07 7.72 -19.42
N GLN A 33 -27.58 8.26 -18.31
CA GLN A 33 -28.27 9.54 -18.34
C GLN A 33 -27.30 10.61 -18.89
N PRO A 34 -27.72 11.43 -19.87
CA PRO A 34 -26.90 12.53 -20.35
C PRO A 34 -26.67 13.51 -19.21
N VAL A 35 -25.41 13.74 -18.87
CA VAL A 35 -25.00 14.73 -17.87
C VAL A 35 -25.35 16.13 -18.39
N ALA A 36 -26.35 16.76 -17.78
CA ALA A 36 -26.67 18.16 -18.04
C ALA A 36 -25.53 19.04 -17.49
N ALA A 37 -25.07 19.97 -18.32
CA ALA A 37 -23.99 20.91 -18.07
C ALA A 37 -24.24 21.85 -16.87
N PRO A 38 -23.18 22.40 -16.24
CA PRO A 38 -23.30 23.24 -15.04
C PRO A 38 -23.85 24.62 -15.39
N SER A 39 -24.91 25.03 -14.70
CA SER A 39 -25.44 26.40 -14.75
C SER A 39 -25.19 27.10 -13.42
N THR A 40 -24.31 28.11 -13.47
CA THR A 40 -24.07 29.13 -12.44
C THR A 40 -25.32 30.01 -12.22
N GLY A 41 -25.60 30.40 -10.97
CA GLY A 41 -26.47 31.55 -10.67
C GLY A 41 -27.17 31.54 -9.30
N GLU A 42 -26.65 32.34 -8.37
CA GLU A 42 -27.09 32.78 -7.01
C GLU A 42 -28.56 33.32 -6.89
N PRO A 43 -29.16 33.67 -5.70
CA PRO A 43 -28.51 34.27 -4.51
C PRO A 43 -29.07 33.99 -3.08
N VAL A 44 -28.19 34.30 -2.11
CA VAL A 44 -28.32 34.86 -0.73
C VAL A 44 -29.42 34.46 0.28
N ALA A 45 -28.91 34.12 1.49
CA ALA A 45 -29.31 34.57 2.83
C ALA A 45 -30.47 33.89 3.60
N SER A 46 -30.12 33.16 4.68
CA SER A 46 -30.37 33.61 6.07
C SER A 46 -29.85 32.63 7.15
N LEU A 47 -28.80 33.09 7.83
CA LEU A 47 -28.49 33.00 9.27
C LEU A 47 -29.25 31.98 10.16
N LYS A 48 -28.51 31.10 10.85
CA LYS A 48 -28.29 31.23 12.32
C LYS A 48 -27.19 30.29 12.82
N ALA A 49 -26.13 30.88 13.35
CA ALA A 49 -25.19 30.19 14.23
C ALA A 49 -25.90 29.81 15.53
N LYS A 50 -25.83 28.53 15.88
CA LYS A 50 -25.93 28.06 17.26
C LYS A 50 -24.94 26.92 17.43
N GLU A 51 -23.73 27.34 17.78
CA GLU A 51 -22.92 26.79 18.85
C GLU A 51 -23.47 25.49 19.48
N ALA A 52 -22.79 24.38 19.22
CA ALA A 52 -22.43 23.37 20.22
C ALA A 52 -21.56 22.31 19.53
N MET A 53 -20.26 22.39 19.77
CA MET A 53 -19.33 21.29 19.58
C MET A 53 -19.80 20.12 20.47
N PRO A 54 -20.12 18.93 19.94
CA PRO A 54 -20.17 17.75 20.79
C PRO A 54 -18.72 17.41 21.22
N PRO A 55 -18.47 17.21 22.51
CA PRO A 55 -17.13 17.06 23.06
C PRO A 55 -16.44 15.81 22.53
N ALA A 56 -15.14 15.95 22.31
CA ALA A 56 -14.20 14.87 22.05
C ALA A 56 -14.12 13.95 23.28
N GLU A 57 -15.05 13.00 23.40
CA GLU A 57 -15.04 12.03 24.49
C GLU A 57 -15.66 10.71 24.01
N LYS A 58 -14.90 9.91 23.29
CA LYS A 58 -14.76 8.46 23.55
C LYS A 58 -13.38 8.04 23.07
N GLU A 59 -12.48 7.88 24.03
CA GLU A 59 -11.14 7.38 23.81
C GLU A 59 -11.21 6.04 23.08
N PHE A 60 -10.50 5.95 21.97
CA PHE A 60 -10.40 4.74 21.17
C PHE A 60 -9.64 3.70 21.98
N SER A 61 -10.36 2.86 22.74
CA SER A 61 -9.74 1.87 23.61
C SER A 61 -9.29 0.66 22.79
N VAL A 62 -7.97 0.50 22.69
CA VAL A 62 -7.30 -0.67 22.08
C VAL A 62 -7.79 -2.00 22.68
N ALA A 63 -8.32 -1.97 23.92
CA ALA A 63 -8.86 -3.14 24.60
C ALA A 63 -10.18 -3.64 24.00
N GLU A 64 -11.00 -2.78 23.39
CA GLU A 64 -12.25 -3.19 22.73
C GLU A 64 -11.98 -3.77 21.33
N TRP A 65 -11.01 -3.22 20.60
CA TRP A 65 -10.58 -3.78 19.32
C TRP A 65 -10.00 -5.19 19.45
N LYS A 66 -9.20 -5.44 20.50
CA LYS A 66 -8.66 -6.79 20.80
C LYS A 66 -9.73 -7.83 21.12
N LYS A 67 -10.93 -7.42 21.55
CA LYS A 67 -12.04 -8.34 21.83
C LYS A 67 -12.85 -8.70 20.60
N SER A 68 -12.84 -7.86 19.55
CA SER A 68 -13.65 -8.07 18.34
C SER A 68 -12.90 -8.84 17.24
N THR A 69 -11.58 -8.94 17.31
CA THR A 69 -10.81 -9.89 16.51
C THR A 69 -10.90 -11.28 17.13
N GLY A 70 -12.00 -11.97 16.84
CA GLY A 70 -12.10 -13.41 17.06
C GLY A 70 -10.90 -14.11 16.41
N GLN A 71 -10.09 -14.78 17.25
CA GLN A 71 -9.02 -15.70 16.87
C GLN A 71 -8.26 -15.31 15.59
N ALA A 72 -7.46 -14.25 15.68
CA ALA A 72 -6.27 -14.19 14.85
C ALA A 72 -5.35 -15.31 15.34
N GLU A 73 -5.34 -16.42 14.60
CA GLU A 73 -4.32 -17.44 14.73
C GLU A 73 -2.97 -16.76 14.70
N SER A 74 -2.12 -17.18 15.64
CA SER A 74 -0.75 -16.73 15.79
C SER A 74 -0.03 -16.76 14.44
N PHE A 75 0.21 -15.59 13.85
CA PHE A 75 1.29 -15.39 12.91
C PHE A 75 2.60 -15.61 13.69
N ASP A 76 3.06 -16.85 13.71
CA ASP A 76 4.32 -17.22 14.35
C ASP A 76 5.46 -16.43 13.69
N GLY A 77 5.99 -15.45 14.42
CA GLY A 77 7.35 -14.95 14.19
C GLY A 77 7.54 -13.51 13.71
N ILE A 78 6.52 -12.72 13.39
CA ILE A 78 6.73 -11.31 12.97
C ILE A 78 6.09 -10.35 13.96
N THR A 79 6.85 -10.00 15.00
CA THR A 79 6.52 -8.87 15.89
C THR A 79 7.22 -7.63 15.36
N ILE A 80 6.50 -6.80 14.61
CA ILE A 80 6.98 -5.44 14.26
C ILE A 80 6.99 -4.64 15.56
N THR A 81 8.18 -4.47 16.12
CA THR A 81 8.40 -3.71 17.35
C THR A 81 8.62 -2.25 16.97
N GLU A 82 8.24 -1.28 17.82
CA GLU A 82 8.47 0.16 17.56
C GLU A 82 9.95 0.50 17.27
N ASP A 83 10.89 -0.35 17.70
CA ASP A 83 12.33 -0.25 17.36
C ASP A 83 12.64 -0.49 15.87
N ASP A 84 11.79 -1.23 15.15
CA ASP A 84 11.93 -1.54 13.72
C ASP A 84 11.60 -0.32 12.84
N VAL A 85 10.94 0.71 13.40
CA VAL A 85 10.42 1.89 12.69
C VAL A 85 11.29 3.15 12.89
N VAL A 86 12.32 3.10 13.74
CA VAL A 86 13.17 4.26 14.10
C VAL A 86 14.57 4.17 13.46
N ALA A 87 15.07 5.25 12.86
CA ALA A 87 16.46 5.38 12.34
C ALA A 87 17.27 6.39 13.19
N PRO A 88 18.62 6.41 13.19
CA PRO A 88 19.60 5.60 12.46
C PRO A 88 20.46 4.69 13.36
N GLY A 89 20.90 3.55 12.82
CA GLY A 89 21.83 2.64 13.48
C GLY A 89 23.25 3.21 13.55
N LYS A 90 23.69 3.58 14.75
CA LYS A 90 25.10 3.75 15.09
C LYS A 90 25.53 2.54 15.93
N ASN A 91 26.67 1.93 15.58
CA ASN A 91 27.40 0.90 16.35
C ASN A 91 26.97 -0.55 16.13
N GLY A 92 27.62 -1.28 15.22
CA GLY A 92 27.66 -2.76 15.21
C GLY A 92 26.33 -3.52 15.04
N GLN A 93 25.20 -2.81 14.98
CA GLN A 93 23.89 -3.39 14.72
C GLN A 93 23.75 -3.76 13.24
N PRO A 94 22.97 -4.80 12.91
CA PRO A 94 22.66 -5.12 11.53
C PRO A 94 21.97 -3.92 10.83
N PRO A 95 22.17 -3.76 9.51
CA PRO A 95 21.44 -2.76 8.75
C PRO A 95 19.94 -2.99 8.92
N ARG A 96 19.17 -1.91 8.94
CA ARG A 96 17.71 -1.96 9.12
C ARG A 96 16.95 -1.37 7.94
N TRP A 97 17.64 -0.61 7.09
CA TRP A 97 17.05 0.00 5.89
C TRP A 97 17.77 -0.46 4.63
N LEU A 98 16.98 -0.86 3.64
CA LEU A 98 17.38 -0.98 2.24
C LEU A 98 17.16 0.37 1.55
N LYS A 99 18.22 0.94 0.99
CA LYS A 99 18.14 2.18 0.22
C LYS A 99 18.45 1.91 -1.24
N ILE A 100 17.56 2.39 -2.10
CA ILE A 100 17.67 2.25 -3.56
C ILE A 100 17.78 3.67 -4.13
N ARG A 101 18.78 3.91 -4.96
CA ARG A 101 18.99 5.15 -5.69
C ARG A 101 19.02 4.86 -7.18
N VAL A 102 18.22 5.59 -7.94
CA VAL A 102 18.20 5.52 -9.40
C VAL A 102 18.71 6.85 -9.93
N ARG A 103 19.81 6.81 -10.67
CA ARG A 103 20.42 7.97 -11.34
C ARG A 103 20.28 7.83 -12.85
N GLU A 104 20.23 8.95 -13.54
CA GLU A 104 20.33 9.01 -15.00
C GLU A 104 21.81 8.89 -15.39
N LEU A 105 22.17 8.02 -16.33
CA LEU A 105 23.57 7.74 -16.70
C LEU A 105 24.24 8.95 -17.35
N ASP A 106 23.52 9.63 -18.26
CA ASP A 106 24.03 10.75 -19.05
C ASP A 106 24.22 12.03 -18.21
N SER A 107 23.24 12.36 -17.36
CA SER A 107 23.26 13.61 -16.58
C SER A 107 23.74 13.45 -15.12
N GLY A 108 23.83 12.22 -14.61
CA GLY A 108 24.11 11.93 -13.21
C GLY A 108 23.01 12.38 -12.23
N ARG A 109 21.89 12.94 -12.72
CA ARG A 109 20.80 13.43 -11.88
C ARG A 109 20.07 12.26 -11.21
N ASN A 110 19.76 12.44 -9.93
CA ASN A 110 18.97 11.48 -9.18
C ASN A 110 17.51 11.52 -9.67
N ARG A 111 17.01 10.40 -10.21
CA ARG A 111 15.63 10.22 -10.68
C ARG A 111 14.72 9.78 -9.54
N ALA A 112 15.18 8.83 -8.71
CA ALA A 112 14.38 8.29 -7.63
C ALA A 112 15.24 7.84 -6.46
N THR A 113 14.71 7.98 -5.25
CA THR A 113 15.31 7.42 -4.05
C THR A 113 14.23 6.79 -3.21
N VAL A 114 14.40 5.50 -2.91
CA VAL A 114 13.47 4.70 -2.13
C VAL A 114 14.20 4.21 -0.90
N THR A 115 13.51 4.21 0.24
CA THR A 115 14.02 3.68 1.51
C THR A 115 12.97 2.73 2.06
N LEU A 116 13.37 1.47 2.27
CA LEU A 116 12.49 0.39 2.70
C LEU A 116 13.06 -0.23 3.98
N PRO A 117 12.24 -0.43 5.03
CA PRO A 117 12.68 -1.24 6.16
C PRO A 117 12.93 -2.67 5.70
N LEU A 118 13.99 -3.32 6.19
CA LEU A 118 14.29 -4.71 5.84
C LEU A 118 13.17 -5.66 6.29
N GLY A 119 12.51 -5.38 7.42
CA GLY A 119 11.34 -6.14 7.85
C GLY A 119 10.23 -6.18 6.80
N LEU A 120 9.99 -5.05 6.11
CA LEU A 120 8.99 -4.96 5.04
C LEU A 120 9.41 -5.71 3.79
N VAL A 121 10.70 -5.66 3.43
CA VAL A 121 11.25 -6.41 2.29
C VAL A 121 11.09 -7.91 2.52
N ASN A 122 11.42 -8.39 3.71
CA ASN A 122 11.29 -9.80 4.09
C ASN A 122 9.83 -10.26 4.03
N PHE A 123 8.93 -9.44 4.56
CA PHE A 123 7.49 -9.69 4.48
C PHE A 123 7.00 -9.74 3.03
N GLY A 124 7.35 -8.74 2.22
CA GLY A 124 6.92 -8.63 0.83
C GLY A 124 7.36 -9.83 -0.01
N LEU A 125 8.59 -10.31 0.19
CA LEU A 125 9.10 -11.50 -0.50
C LEU A 125 8.41 -12.79 -0.04
N GLY A 126 8.11 -12.93 1.26
CA GLY A 126 7.33 -14.06 1.78
C GLY A 126 5.94 -14.14 1.15
N VAL A 127 5.29 -12.97 1.02
CA VAL A 127 4.01 -12.84 0.32
C VAL A 127 4.16 -13.17 -1.16
N ALA A 128 5.15 -12.59 -1.85
CA ALA A 128 5.35 -12.80 -3.28
C ALA A 128 5.60 -14.28 -3.64
N ARG A 129 6.41 -15.00 -2.85
CA ARG A 129 6.61 -16.45 -2.99
C ARG A 129 5.30 -17.23 -2.84
N ARG A 130 4.43 -16.81 -1.92
CA ARG A 130 3.13 -17.47 -1.70
C ARG A 130 2.16 -17.29 -2.87
N PHE A 131 2.32 -16.20 -3.62
CA PHE A 131 1.54 -15.86 -4.82
C PHE A 131 2.15 -16.40 -6.13
N GLY A 132 3.21 -17.22 -6.05
CA GLY A 132 3.81 -17.86 -7.22
C GLY A 132 4.69 -16.92 -8.05
N ALA A 133 5.26 -15.88 -7.43
CA ALA A 133 6.36 -15.14 -8.04
C ALA A 133 7.64 -15.96 -7.85
N ASP A 134 8.07 -16.62 -8.92
CA ASP A 134 9.36 -17.31 -8.98
C ASP A 134 10.44 -16.27 -9.26
N PHE A 135 11.25 -15.97 -8.23
CA PHE A 135 12.43 -15.10 -8.33
C PHE A 135 13.71 -15.93 -8.55
N ASP A 136 13.58 -17.25 -8.70
CA ASP A 136 14.67 -18.23 -8.80
C ASP A 136 15.45 -18.09 -10.11
N GLU A 137 14.81 -17.62 -11.18
CA GLU A 137 15.45 -17.31 -12.46
C GLU A 137 16.34 -16.05 -12.44
N MET A 138 16.35 -15.33 -11.31
CA MET A 138 17.18 -14.14 -11.13
C MET A 138 18.42 -14.50 -10.30
N ASP A 139 19.49 -14.96 -10.95
CA ASP A 139 20.77 -15.34 -10.31
C ASP A 139 21.30 -14.26 -9.33
N ASN A 140 21.02 -12.98 -9.62
CA ASN A 140 21.46 -11.85 -8.83
C ASN A 140 20.66 -11.63 -7.53
N VAL A 141 19.44 -12.19 -7.40
CA VAL A 141 18.57 -11.93 -6.24
C VAL A 141 18.99 -12.75 -5.02
N GLU A 142 19.41 -13.99 -5.24
CA GLU A 142 19.86 -14.87 -4.16
C GLU A 142 21.16 -14.36 -3.51
N GLU A 143 22.11 -13.88 -4.32
CA GLU A 143 23.36 -13.29 -3.84
C GLU A 143 23.12 -12.05 -3.00
N VAL A 144 22.26 -11.15 -3.48
CA VAL A 144 21.83 -9.96 -2.75
C VAL A 144 21.20 -10.34 -1.42
N TRP A 145 20.40 -11.41 -1.40
CA TRP A 145 19.80 -11.91 -0.17
C TRP A 145 20.84 -12.43 0.82
N ARG A 146 21.86 -13.14 0.33
CA ARG A 146 22.93 -13.60 1.20
C ARG A 146 23.64 -12.42 1.86
N LEU A 147 23.94 -11.37 1.10
CA LEU A 147 24.59 -10.15 1.59
C LEU A 147 23.71 -9.37 2.58
N ILE A 148 22.40 -9.27 2.32
CA ILE A 148 21.43 -8.68 3.26
C ILE A 148 21.38 -9.46 4.58
N LYS A 149 21.41 -10.79 4.52
CA LYS A 149 21.39 -11.66 5.72
C LYS A 149 22.69 -11.62 6.51
N ASP A 150 23.82 -11.48 5.83
CA ASP A 150 25.12 -11.31 6.47
C ASP A 150 25.19 -9.99 7.26
N GLY A 151 24.29 -9.05 6.94
CA GLY A 151 24.16 -7.79 7.67
C GLY A 151 25.33 -6.85 7.41
N GLU A 152 26.03 -7.03 6.29
CA GLU A 152 27.12 -6.15 5.91
C GLU A 152 26.56 -4.81 5.42
N ARG A 153 27.14 -3.70 5.89
CA ARG A 153 26.78 -2.36 5.43
C ARG A 153 27.59 -2.04 4.18
N GLY A 154 26.93 -1.55 3.13
CA GLY A 154 27.60 -1.19 1.90
C GLY A 154 26.69 -1.24 0.69
N VAL A 155 27.29 -1.01 -0.49
CA VAL A 155 26.62 -1.19 -1.78
C VAL A 155 26.58 -2.68 -2.08
N ILE A 156 25.37 -3.20 -2.25
CA ILE A 156 25.13 -4.63 -2.53
C ILE A 156 25.01 -4.86 -4.03
N VAL A 157 24.39 -3.91 -4.73
CA VAL A 157 24.10 -4.00 -6.16
C VAL A 157 24.36 -2.65 -6.79
N ASP A 158 25.02 -2.67 -7.93
CA ASP A 158 25.29 -1.52 -8.76
C ASP A 158 25.11 -2.00 -10.22
N VAL A 159 24.04 -1.53 -10.87
CA VAL A 159 23.67 -1.96 -12.23
C VAL A 159 23.50 -0.73 -13.10
N GLU A 160 24.11 -0.79 -14.26
CA GLU A 160 23.99 0.20 -15.33
C GLU A 160 23.13 -0.39 -16.45
N ASP A 161 22.06 0.31 -16.78
CA ASP A 161 21.19 0.01 -17.90
C ASP A 161 21.43 1.08 -18.98
N GLU A 162 22.19 0.70 -20.00
CA GLU A 162 22.55 1.57 -21.12
C GLU A 162 21.38 1.79 -22.08
N GLU A 163 20.42 0.85 -22.15
CA GLU A 163 19.24 0.95 -23.02
C GLU A 163 18.28 2.01 -22.47
N ASP A 164 18.05 1.98 -21.17
CA ASP A 164 17.13 2.88 -20.47
C ASP A 164 17.82 4.13 -19.89
N ASN A 165 19.16 4.24 -20.02
CA ASN A 165 19.99 5.34 -19.48
C ASN A 165 19.87 5.51 -17.96
N HIS A 166 19.80 4.41 -17.23
CA HIS A 166 19.65 4.39 -15.78
C HIS A 166 20.81 3.69 -15.08
N HIS A 167 21.20 4.22 -13.92
CA HIS A 167 22.15 3.60 -13.01
C HIS A 167 21.46 3.37 -11.67
N VAL A 168 21.26 2.11 -11.32
CA VAL A 168 20.58 1.68 -10.11
C VAL A 168 21.61 1.21 -9.10
N GLN A 169 21.58 1.83 -7.92
CA GLN A 169 22.45 1.48 -6.80
C GLN A 169 21.61 1.10 -5.58
N ILE A 170 21.91 -0.05 -4.99
CA ILE A 170 21.24 -0.59 -3.81
C ILE A 170 22.27 -0.74 -2.70
N TYR A 171 21.97 -0.20 -1.51
CA TYR A 171 22.86 -0.25 -0.36
C TYR A 171 22.10 -0.41 0.96
N LEU A 172 22.80 -0.96 1.95
CA LEU A 172 22.29 -1.23 3.30
C LEU A 172 22.78 -0.17 4.29
N ASP A 173 21.85 0.31 5.11
CA ASP A 173 22.06 1.35 6.15
C ASP A 173 21.78 0.81 7.56
#